data_AF-A0A8X8BWA7-F1
#
_entry.id   AF-A0A8X8BWA7-F1
#
_cell.length_a   1.000
_cell.length_b   1.000
_cell.length_c   1.000
_cell.angle_alpha   90.00
_cell.angle_beta   90.00
_cell.angle_gamma   90.00
#
_symmetry.space_group_name_H-M   'P 1'
#
loop_
_entity.id
_entity.type
_entity.pdbx_description
1 polymer ?
#
loop_
_entity_poly.entity_id
_entity_poly.type
_entity_poly.pdbx_seq_one_letter_code
_entity_poly.pdbx_strand_id
1 'polypeptide(L)'
;MGSIGSKQSDPHEEVITVLSIDGGGVRGIIASIVLSYLESILQVLLINAYTYAHRCYGLENDKEVRIADYFDFIAGTSTGGLITAMLTAPDHMKRPLFTAKEITSFYIENSKNIFSKESTDASHHDQAAKPKPQNPSTLEVAQNIVRNISSSSSSTNILDNILREIIRLDIIPQPVRKMAMSILQPKYDGCYLHETVKERLAEELVISETITNVIIPTFDIKRFRPIIFSTLKAKRDESMDPPLSDVCIATSAAPCYFPPHLLTASAKEFHLVDGGVAANNPSLLAVCEVIKEKKVDYSKILLLSLGTGEQKGKDKLEVGDDPSKWGILNWLWQNDNSNPLLDILMSSADEMIEMYMSSIFQSRGLSENYLRIQADLSYVEAALDDSSDENLKRLLKIGEDLVEKNEDILTYFAERLVDIRKARSSK
;
A
#
# COMPACT_ATOMS: atom_id res chain seq x y z
N MET A 1 32.83 31.90 21.23
CA MET A 1 34.01 31.25 20.62
C MET A 1 33.82 29.75 20.73
N GLY A 2 33.74 29.05 19.61
CA GLY A 2 33.43 27.63 19.53
C GLY A 2 32.87 27.30 18.14
N SER A 3 33.72 27.46 17.12
CA SER A 3 33.45 27.04 15.75
C SER A 3 33.16 25.54 15.74
N ILE A 4 31.91 25.16 15.51
CA ILE A 4 31.58 23.82 15.02
C ILE A 4 31.57 23.95 13.51
N GLY A 5 32.77 23.81 12.92
CA GLY A 5 32.93 23.70 11.49
C GLY A 5 32.00 22.60 10.96
N SER A 6 31.29 22.92 9.89
CA SER A 6 30.63 21.94 9.03
C SER A 6 31.68 20.90 8.63
N LYS A 7 31.65 19.73 9.28
CA LYS A 7 32.35 18.57 8.73
C LYS A 7 31.72 18.29 7.38
N GLN A 8 32.45 18.66 6.33
CA GLN A 8 32.20 18.19 4.98
C GLN A 8 32.05 16.68 5.07
N SER A 9 30.89 16.15 4.68
CA SER A 9 30.60 14.72 4.76
C SER A 9 31.71 13.96 4.04
N ASP A 10 32.27 12.93 4.67
CA ASP A 10 33.31 12.11 4.07
C ASP A 10 32.84 11.62 2.68
N PRO A 11 33.56 11.94 1.58
CA PRO A 11 33.24 11.47 0.24
C PRO A 11 33.34 9.95 0.09
N HIS A 12 33.89 9.23 1.09
CA HIS A 12 34.00 7.78 1.10
C HIS A 12 32.84 7.04 1.80
N GLU A 13 31.99 7.74 2.56
CA GLU A 13 30.86 7.14 3.29
C GLU A 13 29.65 6.96 2.36
N GLU A 14 29.22 5.69 2.23
CA GLU A 14 28.27 5.18 1.23
C GLU A 14 26.89 5.82 1.34
N VAL A 15 26.42 6.46 0.25
CA VAL A 15 25.04 6.95 0.13
C VAL A 15 24.10 5.76 0.04
N ILE A 16 23.02 5.74 0.82
CA ILE A 16 21.99 4.69 0.84
C ILE A 16 20.81 5.13 -0.01
N THR A 17 20.37 4.28 -0.93
CA THR A 17 19.26 4.56 -1.85
C THR A 17 17.97 3.92 -1.33
N VAL A 18 16.90 4.73 -1.27
CA VAL A 18 15.60 4.32 -0.72
C VAL A 18 14.51 4.65 -1.72
N LEU A 19 13.63 3.69 -1.98
CA LEU A 19 12.37 3.87 -2.68
C LEU A 19 11.23 3.78 -1.67
N SER A 20 10.30 4.72 -1.70
CA SER A 20 9.08 4.71 -0.90
C SER A 20 7.86 4.80 -1.81
N ILE A 21 6.87 3.94 -1.59
CA ILE A 21 5.66 3.84 -2.41
C ILE A 21 4.43 3.91 -1.51
N ASP A 22 3.58 4.88 -1.77
CA ASP A 22 2.38 5.12 -0.97
C ASP A 22 1.29 4.04 -1.16
N GLY A 23 0.39 3.96 -0.19
CA GLY A 23 -0.87 3.24 -0.32
C GLY A 23 -1.90 4.00 -1.16
N GLY A 24 -2.83 3.27 -1.79
CA GLY A 24 -3.83 3.90 -2.67
C GLY A 24 -4.75 2.98 -3.47
N GLY A 25 -4.83 1.69 -3.13
CA GLY A 25 -5.68 0.73 -3.84
C GLY A 25 -5.34 0.61 -5.33
N VAL A 26 -6.35 0.68 -6.20
CA VAL A 26 -6.21 0.59 -7.67
C VAL A 26 -5.30 1.69 -8.25
N ARG A 27 -5.12 2.80 -7.54
CA ARG A 27 -4.29 3.94 -7.96
C ARG A 27 -2.78 3.63 -7.95
N GLY A 28 -2.39 2.46 -7.43
CA GLY A 28 -1.02 1.92 -7.57
C GLY A 28 -0.52 1.88 -9.03
N ILE A 29 -1.43 1.88 -10.01
CA ILE A 29 -1.15 2.05 -11.45
C ILE A 29 -0.29 3.29 -11.75
N ILE A 30 -0.56 4.41 -11.07
CA ILE A 30 0.17 5.67 -11.30
C ILE A 30 1.64 5.48 -10.92
N ALA A 31 1.89 4.94 -9.72
CA ALA A 31 3.25 4.67 -9.25
C ALA A 31 3.94 3.59 -10.10
N SER A 32 3.22 2.55 -10.55
CA SER A 32 3.81 1.49 -11.38
C SER A 32 4.23 1.99 -12.77
N ILE A 33 3.52 2.96 -13.34
CA ILE A 33 3.94 3.61 -14.60
C ILE A 33 5.24 4.40 -14.40
N VAL A 34 5.33 5.20 -13.33
CA VAL A 34 6.55 5.96 -13.02
C VAL A 34 7.73 5.01 -12.82
N LEU A 35 7.53 3.90 -12.12
CA LEU A 35 8.55 2.85 -11.95
C LEU A 35 8.92 2.18 -13.27
N SER A 36 7.95 1.90 -14.14
CA SER A 36 8.20 1.33 -15.46
C SER A 36 9.05 2.25 -16.32
N TYR A 37 8.82 3.57 -16.25
CA TYR A 37 9.63 4.56 -16.93
C TYR A 37 11.04 4.64 -16.34
N LEU A 38 11.16 4.73 -15.01
CA LEU A 38 12.46 4.75 -14.31
C LEU A 38 13.30 3.50 -14.62
N GLU A 39 12.71 2.31 -14.58
CA GLU A 39 13.38 1.06 -14.93
C GLU A 39 13.87 1.08 -16.39
N SER A 40 13.08 1.64 -17.30
CA SER A 40 13.47 1.80 -18.71
C SER A 40 14.65 2.75 -18.87
N ILE A 41 14.67 3.89 -18.17
CA ILE A 41 15.83 4.81 -18.18
C ILE A 41 17.07 4.12 -17.64
N LEU A 42 16.96 3.41 -16.50
CA LEU A 42 18.09 2.71 -15.90
C LEU A 42 18.68 1.65 -16.83
N GLN A 43 17.83 0.95 -17.59
CA GLN A 43 18.27 0.02 -18.64
C GLN A 43 19.02 0.75 -19.76
N VAL A 44 18.51 1.87 -20.25
CA VAL A 44 19.17 2.67 -21.30
C VAL A 44 20.50 3.27 -20.83
N LEU A 45 20.54 3.87 -19.64
CA LEU A 45 21.76 4.46 -19.07
C LEU A 45 22.83 3.39 -18.84
N LEU A 46 22.42 2.18 -18.45
CA LEU A 46 23.33 1.05 -18.37
C LEU A 46 23.86 0.69 -19.75
N ILE A 47 23.01 0.51 -20.76
CA ILE A 47 23.43 0.20 -22.14
C ILE A 47 24.41 1.24 -22.67
N ASN A 48 24.17 2.54 -22.46
CA ASN A 48 25.07 3.59 -22.93
C ASN A 48 26.44 3.55 -22.22
N ALA A 49 26.46 3.25 -20.92
CA ALA A 49 27.70 3.01 -20.18
C ALA A 49 28.42 1.73 -20.67
N TYR A 50 27.65 0.67 -20.94
CA TYR A 50 28.14 -0.62 -21.40
C TYR A 50 28.52 -0.61 -22.88
N THR A 51 27.94 0.21 -23.76
CA THR A 51 28.33 0.28 -25.18
C THR A 51 29.77 0.77 -25.32
N TYR A 52 30.28 1.53 -24.34
CA TYR A 52 31.70 1.88 -24.24
C TYR A 52 32.57 0.71 -23.72
N ALA A 53 32.05 -0.14 -22.83
CA ALA A 53 32.76 -1.28 -22.23
C ALA A 53 32.65 -2.61 -23.02
N HIS A 54 31.55 -2.84 -23.74
CA HIS A 54 31.23 -4.04 -24.53
C HIS A 54 32.04 -4.13 -25.81
N ARG A 55 32.65 -3.03 -26.28
CA ARG A 55 33.74 -3.12 -27.26
C ARG A 55 34.93 -3.93 -26.74
N CYS A 56 35.05 -4.16 -25.43
CA CYS A 56 36.17 -4.86 -24.81
C CYS A 56 35.83 -6.24 -24.23
N TYR A 57 34.58 -6.53 -23.84
CA TYR A 57 34.19 -7.83 -23.28
C TYR A 57 32.77 -8.22 -23.73
N GLY A 58 32.68 -9.17 -24.66
CA GLY A 58 31.43 -9.65 -25.26
C GLY A 58 30.57 -10.44 -24.27
N LEU A 59 29.52 -9.80 -23.77
CA LEU A 59 28.44 -10.44 -23.01
C LEU A 59 27.12 -9.91 -23.60
N GLU A 60 26.37 -10.77 -24.28
CA GLU A 60 25.00 -10.52 -24.72
C GLU A 60 24.05 -10.86 -23.56
N ASN A 61 23.19 -9.91 -23.13
CA ASN A 61 21.83 -10.14 -22.59
C ASN A 61 21.18 -8.83 -22.13
N ASP A 62 20.57 -8.10 -23.07
CA ASP A 62 19.72 -6.95 -22.79
C ASP A 62 18.43 -7.39 -22.06
N LYS A 63 18.45 -7.39 -20.71
CA LYS A 63 17.31 -7.16 -19.76
C LYS A 63 17.63 -7.55 -18.31
N GLU A 64 18.88 -7.45 -17.85
CA GLU A 64 19.19 -7.78 -16.45
C GLU A 64 18.77 -6.69 -15.46
N VAL A 65 18.80 -5.40 -15.80
CA VAL A 65 18.52 -4.32 -14.84
C VAL A 65 17.09 -4.29 -14.33
N ARG A 66 16.95 -4.20 -13.01
CA ARG A 66 15.70 -3.99 -12.29
C ARG A 66 15.81 -2.87 -11.26
N ILE A 67 14.66 -2.33 -10.86
CA ILE A 67 14.57 -1.34 -9.77
C ILE A 67 15.33 -1.80 -8.51
N ALA A 68 15.16 -3.06 -8.09
CA ALA A 68 15.82 -3.61 -6.90
C ALA A 68 17.36 -3.63 -6.96
N ASP A 69 17.98 -3.45 -8.14
CA ASP A 69 19.43 -3.35 -8.26
C ASP A 69 19.98 -2.00 -7.82
N TYR A 70 19.14 -0.97 -7.80
CA TYR A 70 19.56 0.41 -7.54
C TYR A 70 19.09 0.93 -6.19
N PHE A 71 18.15 0.25 -5.52
CA PHE A 71 17.62 0.63 -4.22
C PHE A 71 18.02 -0.37 -3.13
N ASP A 72 18.71 0.13 -2.10
CA ASP A 72 19.09 -0.66 -0.92
C ASP A 72 17.91 -0.98 -0.01
N PHE A 73 16.90 -0.11 -0.03
CA PHE A 73 15.65 -0.27 0.68
C PHE A 73 14.46 0.10 -0.21
N ILE A 74 13.40 -0.70 -0.14
CA ILE A 74 12.12 -0.40 -0.77
C ILE A 74 11.04 -0.48 0.31
N ALA A 75 10.37 0.64 0.56
CA ALA A 75 9.28 0.75 1.51
C ALA A 75 7.96 0.91 0.77
N GLY A 76 6.91 0.25 1.27
CA GLY A 76 5.62 0.28 0.62
C GLY A 76 4.47 -0.02 1.56
N THR A 77 3.40 0.76 1.45
CA THR A 77 2.17 0.59 2.24
C THR A 77 1.02 0.16 1.32
N SER A 78 0.19 -0.79 1.75
CA SER A 78 -0.99 -1.23 0.97
C SER A 78 -0.59 -1.66 -0.44
N THR A 79 -1.22 -1.09 -1.48
CA THR A 79 -0.82 -1.24 -2.88
C THR A 79 0.69 -1.01 -3.13
N GLY A 80 1.32 -0.06 -2.43
CA GLY A 80 2.77 0.16 -2.46
C GLY A 80 3.57 -0.99 -1.84
N GLY A 81 3.01 -1.67 -0.83
CA GLY A 81 3.57 -2.89 -0.25
C GLY A 81 3.49 -4.08 -1.20
N LEU A 82 2.39 -4.22 -1.96
CA LEU A 82 2.26 -5.18 -3.05
C LEU A 82 3.32 -4.94 -4.15
N ILE A 83 3.46 -3.68 -4.59
CA ILE A 83 4.48 -3.29 -5.57
C ILE A 83 5.89 -3.60 -5.03
N THR A 84 6.15 -3.28 -3.76
CA THR A 84 7.42 -3.57 -3.08
C THR A 84 7.73 -5.06 -3.10
N ALA A 85 6.76 -5.92 -2.76
CA ALA A 85 6.96 -7.36 -2.80
C ALA A 85 7.21 -7.88 -4.21
N MET A 86 6.45 -7.42 -5.21
CA MET A 86 6.67 -7.83 -6.60
C MET A 86 8.04 -7.41 -7.14
N LEU A 87 8.52 -6.21 -6.80
CA LEU A 87 9.86 -5.74 -7.20
C LEU A 87 11.01 -6.51 -6.52
N THR A 88 10.74 -7.25 -5.44
CA THR A 88 11.79 -7.81 -4.58
C THR A 88 11.70 -9.32 -4.36
N ALA A 89 10.62 -9.95 -4.80
CA ALA A 89 10.48 -11.39 -4.82
C ALA A 89 11.52 -12.02 -5.76
N PRO A 90 12.37 -12.95 -5.28
CA PRO A 90 13.35 -13.62 -6.11
C PRO A 90 12.72 -14.70 -6.99
N ASP A 91 13.20 -14.77 -8.24
CA ASP A 91 13.08 -15.96 -9.06
C ASP A 91 14.16 -17.01 -8.70
N HIS A 92 14.18 -18.13 -9.41
CA HIS A 92 15.17 -19.20 -9.26
C HIS A 92 16.63 -18.76 -9.46
N MET A 93 16.87 -17.61 -10.11
CA MET A 93 18.18 -17.00 -10.35
C MET A 93 18.50 -15.87 -9.35
N LYS A 94 17.66 -15.66 -8.32
CA LYS A 94 17.73 -14.55 -7.37
C LYS A 94 17.65 -13.16 -8.04
N ARG A 95 16.93 -13.08 -9.16
CA ARG A 95 16.55 -11.83 -9.84
C ARG A 95 15.10 -11.48 -9.51
N PRO A 96 14.70 -10.20 -9.59
CA PRO A 96 13.31 -9.81 -9.36
C PRO A 96 12.36 -10.55 -10.31
N LEU A 97 11.35 -11.18 -9.72
CA LEU A 97 10.34 -11.97 -10.42
C LEU A 97 9.51 -11.12 -11.39
N PHE A 98 9.33 -9.84 -11.07
CA PHE A 98 8.56 -8.89 -11.88
C PHE A 98 9.42 -7.72 -12.35
N THR A 99 9.19 -7.32 -13.60
CA THR A 99 9.53 -5.98 -14.09
C THR A 99 8.51 -4.95 -13.59
N ALA A 100 8.89 -3.69 -13.52
CA ALA A 100 7.96 -2.62 -13.16
C ALA A 100 6.79 -2.49 -14.18
N LYS A 101 7.04 -2.87 -15.44
CA LYS A 101 5.99 -2.93 -16.48
C LYS A 101 4.96 -4.03 -16.19
N GLU A 102 5.38 -5.22 -15.80
CA GLU A 102 4.48 -6.33 -15.46
C GLU A 102 3.60 -6.02 -14.24
N ILE A 103 4.10 -5.21 -13.31
CA ILE A 103 3.31 -4.72 -12.17
C ILE A 103 2.15 -3.82 -12.66
N THR A 104 2.38 -2.99 -13.68
CA THR A 104 1.29 -2.21 -14.30
C THR A 104 0.24 -3.14 -14.93
N SER A 105 0.67 -4.15 -15.69
CA SER A 105 -0.23 -5.15 -16.28
C SER A 105 -1.03 -5.90 -15.21
N PHE A 106 -0.39 -6.26 -14.09
CA PHE A 106 -1.04 -6.91 -12.97
C PHE A 106 -2.27 -6.14 -12.48
N TYR A 107 -2.16 -4.82 -12.28
CA TYR A 107 -3.30 -4.01 -11.86
C TYR A 107 -4.40 -3.96 -12.93
N ILE A 108 -4.05 -3.79 -14.20
CA ILE A 108 -5.04 -3.75 -15.30
C ILE A 108 -5.84 -5.06 -15.37
N GLU A 109 -5.16 -6.20 -15.21
CA GLU A 109 -5.74 -7.53 -15.32
C GLU A 109 -6.57 -7.92 -14.09
N ASN A 110 -6.11 -7.57 -12.88
CA ASN A 110 -6.64 -8.15 -11.64
C ASN A 110 -7.55 -7.21 -10.84
N SER A 111 -7.44 -5.88 -11.02
CA SER A 111 -8.16 -4.92 -10.15
C SER A 111 -9.67 -5.13 -10.16
N LYS A 112 -10.25 -5.48 -11.33
CA LYS A 112 -11.68 -5.75 -11.44
C LYS A 112 -12.17 -6.89 -10.56
N ASN A 113 -11.37 -7.94 -10.44
CA ASN A 113 -11.71 -9.12 -9.65
C ASN A 113 -11.39 -8.89 -8.18
N ILE A 114 -10.28 -8.21 -7.87
CA ILE A 114 -9.92 -7.76 -6.51
C ILE A 114 -11.02 -6.89 -5.91
N PHE A 115 -11.56 -5.95 -6.69
CA PHE A 115 -12.65 -5.05 -6.29
C PHE A 115 -14.01 -5.49 -6.85
N SER A 116 -14.18 -6.81 -7.05
CA SER A 116 -15.48 -7.37 -7.39
C SER A 116 -16.25 -7.72 -6.12
N LYS A 117 -17.56 -7.46 -6.14
CA LYS A 117 -18.48 -8.11 -5.21
C LYS A 117 -18.88 -9.44 -5.81
N GLU A 118 -17.98 -10.42 -5.82
CA GLU A 118 -18.46 -11.78 -6.03
C GLU A 118 -19.44 -12.10 -4.90
N SER A 119 -20.70 -12.21 -5.29
CA SER A 119 -21.77 -12.62 -4.40
C SER A 119 -21.39 -13.97 -3.80
N THR A 120 -21.29 -14.02 -2.48
CA THR A 120 -21.32 -15.27 -1.69
C THR A 120 -22.60 -16.12 -1.90
N ASP A 121 -23.39 -15.86 -2.95
CA ASP A 121 -24.49 -16.69 -3.39
C ASP A 121 -24.03 -17.87 -4.27
N ALA A 122 -22.78 -17.88 -4.77
CA ALA A 122 -22.29 -18.93 -5.67
C ALA A 122 -21.63 -20.13 -4.98
N SER A 123 -21.18 -20.02 -3.72
CA SER A 123 -20.50 -21.11 -2.99
C SER A 123 -21.41 -21.98 -2.10
N HIS A 124 -22.74 -21.84 -2.24
CA HIS A 124 -23.72 -22.73 -1.58
C HIS A 124 -24.51 -23.64 -2.54
N HIS A 125 -24.19 -23.67 -3.83
CA HIS A 125 -24.79 -24.61 -4.78
C HIS A 125 -24.00 -25.93 -4.91
N ASP A 126 -23.75 -26.62 -3.79
CA ASP A 126 -23.66 -28.10 -3.78
C ASP A 126 -23.68 -28.69 -2.35
N GLN A 127 -24.56 -28.17 -1.49
CA GLN A 127 -25.04 -28.92 -0.34
C GLN A 127 -26.56 -29.01 -0.44
N ALA A 128 -27.05 -30.25 -0.37
CA ALA A 128 -28.47 -30.61 -0.42
C ALA A 128 -29.38 -29.51 0.13
N ALA A 129 -30.34 -29.07 -0.69
CA ALA A 129 -31.31 -28.03 -0.39
C ALA A 129 -31.88 -28.16 1.04
N LYS A 130 -31.30 -27.43 1.99
CA LYS A 130 -31.97 -27.11 3.24
C LYS A 130 -33.10 -26.14 2.91
N PRO A 131 -34.30 -26.29 3.48
CA PRO A 131 -35.40 -25.36 3.24
C PRO A 131 -34.93 -23.94 3.59
N LYS A 132 -35.23 -22.97 2.72
CA LYS A 132 -35.08 -21.54 3.03
C LYS A 132 -35.70 -21.30 4.41
N PRO A 133 -34.96 -20.77 5.40
CA PRO A 133 -35.55 -20.46 6.69
C PRO A 133 -36.73 -19.51 6.44
N GLN A 134 -37.87 -19.78 7.07
CA GLN A 134 -38.99 -18.84 7.08
C GLN A 134 -38.48 -17.51 7.66
N ASN A 135 -38.79 -16.41 6.97
CA ASN A 135 -38.36 -15.10 7.44
C ASN A 135 -39.00 -14.83 8.81
N PRO A 136 -38.19 -14.40 9.81
CA PRO A 136 -38.68 -14.27 11.16
C PRO A 136 -39.73 -13.18 11.24
N SER A 137 -40.78 -13.42 12.02
CA SER A 137 -41.78 -12.40 12.34
C SER A 137 -41.13 -11.23 13.10
N THR A 138 -41.74 -10.05 13.03
CA THR A 138 -41.30 -8.86 13.79
C THR A 138 -41.18 -9.15 15.30
N LEU A 139 -42.03 -10.03 15.81
CA LEU A 139 -42.01 -10.47 17.21
C LEU A 139 -40.79 -11.36 17.53
N GLU A 140 -40.42 -12.27 16.63
CA GLU A 140 -39.24 -13.13 16.80
C GLU A 140 -37.94 -12.31 16.77
N VAL A 141 -37.84 -11.32 15.87
CA VAL A 141 -36.70 -10.39 15.83
C VAL A 141 -36.63 -9.56 17.11
N ALA A 142 -37.76 -9.04 17.60
CA ALA A 142 -37.80 -8.30 18.86
C ALA A 142 -37.39 -9.19 20.05
N GLN A 143 -37.83 -10.45 20.09
CA GLN A 143 -37.43 -11.41 21.11
C GLN A 143 -35.94 -11.75 21.04
N ASN A 144 -35.38 -11.91 19.84
CA ASN A 144 -33.94 -12.13 19.63
C ASN A 144 -33.11 -10.93 20.09
N ILE A 145 -33.54 -9.71 19.78
CA ILE A 145 -32.89 -8.47 20.24
C ILE A 145 -32.87 -8.41 21.78
N VAL A 146 -34.03 -8.63 22.41
CA VAL A 146 -34.14 -8.64 23.89
C VAL A 146 -33.27 -9.73 24.50
N ARG A 147 -33.23 -10.92 23.87
CA ARG A 147 -32.37 -12.03 24.30
C ARG A 147 -30.89 -11.66 24.18
N ASN A 148 -30.47 -11.08 23.07
CA ASN A 148 -29.10 -10.64 22.82
C ASN A 148 -28.64 -9.57 23.83
N ILE A 149 -29.53 -8.65 24.21
CA ILE A 149 -29.27 -7.66 25.26
C ILE A 149 -29.10 -8.36 26.61
N SER A 150 -29.93 -9.37 26.89
CA SER A 150 -29.99 -10.06 28.18
C SER A 150 -28.91 -11.13 28.39
N SER A 151 -28.33 -11.71 27.33
CA SER A 151 -27.39 -12.83 27.40
C SER A 151 -25.91 -12.44 27.29
N SER A 152 -25.58 -11.14 27.23
CA SER A 152 -24.23 -10.67 26.91
C SER A 152 -23.24 -10.83 28.09
N SER A 153 -22.54 -11.97 28.10
CA SER A 153 -21.34 -12.22 28.91
C SER A 153 -20.07 -12.40 28.06
N SER A 154 -20.14 -12.23 26.75
CA SER A 154 -19.00 -12.36 25.83
C SER A 154 -18.91 -11.19 24.84
N SER A 155 -17.68 -10.83 24.51
CA SER A 155 -17.14 -9.71 23.73
C SER A 155 -17.57 -9.58 22.26
N THR A 156 -18.86 -9.72 21.93
CA THR A 156 -19.41 -9.31 20.62
C THR A 156 -20.25 -8.05 20.75
N ASN A 157 -20.12 -7.12 19.80
CA ASN A 157 -20.80 -5.82 19.84
C ASN A 157 -22.31 -6.01 19.78
N ILE A 158 -23.01 -5.66 20.88
CA ILE A 158 -24.47 -5.74 21.00
C ILE A 158 -25.16 -5.00 19.83
N LEU A 159 -24.64 -3.84 19.44
CA LEU A 159 -25.13 -3.07 18.30
C LEU A 159 -25.03 -3.81 16.96
N ASP A 160 -23.93 -4.54 16.72
CA ASP A 160 -23.73 -5.35 15.50
C ASP A 160 -24.75 -6.49 15.45
N ASN A 161 -24.94 -7.20 16.56
CA ASN A 161 -25.93 -8.28 16.66
C ASN A 161 -27.37 -7.77 16.48
N ILE A 162 -27.71 -6.63 17.08
CA ILE A 162 -29.03 -6.02 16.93
C ILE A 162 -29.25 -5.60 15.48
N LEU A 163 -28.28 -4.93 14.86
CA LEU A 163 -28.40 -4.48 13.47
C LEU A 163 -28.50 -5.66 12.49
N ARG A 164 -27.76 -6.76 12.72
CA ARG A 164 -27.89 -8.02 11.95
C ARG A 164 -29.29 -8.62 12.07
N GLU A 165 -29.88 -8.66 13.26
CA GLU A 165 -31.24 -9.17 13.46
C GLU A 165 -32.29 -8.26 12.81
N ILE A 166 -32.12 -6.93 12.90
CA ILE A 166 -33.01 -5.96 12.24
C ILE A 166 -33.00 -6.18 10.72
N ILE A 167 -31.83 -6.31 10.09
CA ILE A 167 -31.69 -6.52 8.63
C ILE A 167 -32.37 -7.80 8.12
N ARG A 168 -32.60 -8.80 8.97
CA ARG A 168 -33.32 -10.03 8.58
C ARG A 168 -34.82 -9.81 8.35
N LEU A 169 -35.37 -8.68 8.80
CA LEU A 169 -36.77 -8.33 8.56
C LEU A 169 -37.02 -8.00 7.08
N ASP A 170 -38.00 -8.66 6.47
CA ASP A 170 -38.42 -8.40 5.08
C ASP A 170 -39.05 -7.02 4.87
N ILE A 171 -39.50 -6.38 5.96
CA ILE A 171 -40.15 -5.07 5.91
C ILE A 171 -39.16 -3.91 5.71
N ILE A 172 -37.86 -4.17 5.73
CA ILE A 172 -36.84 -3.14 5.55
C ILE A 172 -36.65 -2.84 4.05
N PRO A 173 -36.82 -1.58 3.62
CA PRO A 173 -36.58 -1.21 2.23
C PRO A 173 -35.17 -1.59 1.77
N GLN A 174 -35.03 -2.06 0.53
CA GLN A 174 -33.74 -2.48 -0.04
C GLN A 174 -32.62 -1.43 0.09
N PRO A 175 -32.86 -0.12 -0.10
CA PRO A 175 -31.82 0.90 0.11
C PRO A 175 -31.30 0.92 1.55
N VAL A 176 -32.19 0.80 2.55
CA VAL A 176 -31.85 0.77 3.98
C VAL A 176 -31.12 -0.52 4.32
N ARG A 177 -31.53 -1.65 3.73
CA ARG A 177 -30.86 -2.94 3.88
C ARG A 177 -29.42 -2.89 3.36
N LYS A 178 -29.21 -2.32 2.18
CA LYS A 178 -27.90 -2.15 1.56
C LYS A 178 -26.99 -1.23 2.38
N MET A 179 -27.52 -0.12 2.87
CA MET A 179 -26.82 0.78 3.80
C MET A 179 -26.38 0.04 5.08
N ALA A 180 -27.30 -0.70 5.70
CA ALA A 180 -27.02 -1.40 6.95
C ALA A 180 -26.02 -2.56 6.74
N MET A 181 -26.04 -3.27 5.60
CA MET A 181 -25.03 -4.27 5.26
C MET A 181 -23.64 -3.66 5.03
N SER A 182 -23.57 -2.46 4.43
CA SER A 182 -22.32 -1.72 4.25
C SER A 182 -21.68 -1.26 5.57
N ILE A 183 -22.44 -1.25 6.66
CA ILE A 183 -21.95 -0.94 8.02
C ILE A 183 -21.44 -2.22 8.71
N LEU A 184 -22.02 -3.38 8.38
CA LEU A 184 -21.78 -4.65 9.09
C LEU A 184 -20.71 -5.54 8.47
N GLN A 185 -20.34 -5.29 7.22
CA GLN A 185 -19.44 -6.13 6.45
C GLN A 185 -18.45 -5.28 5.66
N PRO A 186 -17.23 -5.77 5.44
CA PRO A 186 -16.31 -5.13 4.49
C PRO A 186 -16.94 -5.09 3.10
N LYS A 187 -16.53 -4.11 2.29
CA LYS A 187 -17.02 -3.94 0.92
C LYS A 187 -16.68 -5.14 0.02
N TYR A 188 -15.57 -5.81 0.32
CA TYR A 188 -14.99 -6.94 -0.40
C TYR A 188 -14.59 -8.05 0.59
N ASP A 189 -14.65 -9.31 0.16
CA ASP A 189 -14.28 -10.46 0.98
C ASP A 189 -12.77 -10.73 1.02
N GLY A 190 -12.03 -10.22 0.02
CA GLY A 190 -10.59 -10.38 -0.13
C GLY A 190 -10.14 -11.72 -0.72
N CYS A 191 -11.05 -12.65 -1.05
CA CYS A 191 -10.67 -14.00 -1.48
C CYS A 191 -9.77 -13.98 -2.73
N TYR A 192 -10.19 -13.24 -3.76
CA TYR A 192 -9.42 -13.12 -5.00
C TYR A 192 -8.07 -12.42 -4.79
N LEU A 193 -8.02 -11.41 -3.92
CA LEU A 193 -6.76 -10.74 -3.55
C LEU A 193 -5.79 -11.75 -2.92
N HIS A 194 -6.26 -12.57 -1.99
CA HIS A 194 -5.42 -13.57 -1.33
C HIS A 194 -4.87 -14.60 -2.32
N GLU A 195 -5.76 -15.18 -3.14
CA GLU A 195 -5.40 -16.16 -4.17
C GLU A 195 -4.36 -15.58 -5.14
N THR A 196 -4.67 -14.44 -5.73
CA THR A 196 -3.82 -13.78 -6.71
C THR A 196 -2.44 -13.42 -6.15
N VAL A 197 -2.37 -12.89 -4.92
CA VAL A 197 -1.08 -12.51 -4.30
C VAL A 197 -0.24 -13.73 -3.98
N LYS A 198 -0.86 -14.80 -3.46
CA LYS A 198 -0.17 -16.06 -3.17
C LYS A 198 0.36 -16.74 -4.44
N GLU A 199 -0.44 -16.77 -5.50
CA GLU A 199 -0.02 -17.32 -6.79
C GLU A 199 1.15 -16.54 -7.39
N ARG A 200 1.11 -15.21 -7.32
CA ARG A 200 2.11 -14.34 -7.95
C ARG A 200 3.43 -14.27 -7.17
N LEU A 201 3.41 -14.34 -5.84
CA LEU A 201 4.61 -14.17 -5.00
C LEU A 201 5.25 -15.49 -4.54
N ALA A 202 4.74 -16.65 -4.99
CA ALA A 202 5.05 -17.98 -4.46
C ALA A 202 4.71 -18.13 -2.97
N GLU A 203 3.83 -19.06 -2.63
CA GLU A 203 3.22 -19.15 -1.30
C GLU A 203 4.24 -19.30 -0.15
N GLU A 204 5.37 -19.97 -0.41
CA GLU A 204 6.41 -20.26 0.59
C GLU A 204 7.47 -19.15 0.71
N LEU A 205 7.47 -18.13 -0.15
CA LEU A 205 8.47 -17.08 -0.11
C LEU A 205 8.32 -16.25 1.17
N VAL A 206 9.34 -16.23 2.02
CA VAL A 206 9.35 -15.43 3.26
C VAL A 206 10.06 -14.09 3.07
N ILE A 207 9.74 -13.12 3.93
CA ILE A 207 10.26 -11.75 3.81
C ILE A 207 11.80 -11.66 3.95
N SER A 208 12.46 -12.56 4.67
CA SER A 208 13.92 -12.57 4.80
C SER A 208 14.64 -12.92 3.49
N GLU A 209 13.95 -13.53 2.52
CA GLU A 209 14.46 -13.96 1.22
C GLU A 209 14.34 -12.90 0.12
N THR A 210 13.75 -11.74 0.40
CA THR A 210 13.67 -10.65 -0.58
C THR A 210 15.05 -10.19 -1.06
N ILE A 211 15.14 -9.82 -2.34
CA ILE A 211 16.39 -9.46 -3.02
C ILE A 211 17.08 -8.25 -2.39
N THR A 212 16.30 -7.24 -2.03
CA THR A 212 16.73 -6.06 -1.30
C THR A 212 15.90 -5.89 -0.03
N ASN A 213 16.24 -4.92 0.82
CA ASN A 213 15.59 -4.76 2.10
C ASN A 213 14.21 -4.12 1.92
N VAL A 214 13.15 -4.83 2.31
CA VAL A 214 11.79 -4.27 2.28
C VAL A 214 11.40 -3.67 3.63
N ILE A 215 10.51 -2.68 3.62
CA ILE A 215 9.88 -2.09 4.81
C ILE A 215 8.39 -1.96 4.55
N ILE A 216 7.58 -2.82 5.17
CA ILE A 216 6.14 -2.87 4.94
C ILE A 216 5.40 -2.67 6.28
N PRO A 217 4.73 -1.51 6.48
CA PRO A 217 3.93 -1.27 7.67
C PRO A 217 2.58 -2.00 7.61
N THR A 218 2.08 -2.34 8.79
CA THR A 218 0.74 -2.84 9.08
C THR A 218 0.30 -2.30 10.44
N PHE A 219 -0.96 -2.45 10.81
CA PHE A 219 -1.43 -2.11 12.16
C PHE A 219 -2.05 -3.33 12.84
N ASP A 220 -1.58 -3.69 14.04
CA ASP A 220 -2.13 -4.80 14.82
C ASP A 220 -3.25 -4.29 15.73
N ILE A 221 -4.49 -4.68 15.44
CA ILE A 221 -5.68 -4.24 16.18
C ILE A 221 -5.81 -4.89 17.55
N LYS A 222 -5.23 -6.09 17.76
CA LYS A 222 -5.25 -6.78 19.05
C LYS A 222 -4.22 -6.20 20.01
N ARG A 223 -3.04 -5.83 19.50
CA ARG A 223 -1.96 -5.19 20.27
C ARG A 223 -2.00 -3.67 20.26
N PHE A 224 -2.91 -3.11 19.46
CA PHE A 224 -3.15 -1.68 19.27
C PHE A 224 -1.88 -0.88 18.99
N ARG A 225 -1.09 -1.34 18.01
CA ARG A 225 0.16 -0.68 17.61
C ARG A 225 0.54 -1.00 16.16
N PRO A 226 1.32 -0.13 15.50
CA PRO A 226 1.94 -0.47 14.21
C PRO A 226 2.88 -1.66 14.33
N ILE A 227 2.86 -2.53 13.32
CA ILE A 227 3.82 -3.62 13.14
C ILE A 227 4.53 -3.39 11.80
N ILE A 228 5.86 -3.27 11.85
CA ILE A 228 6.68 -3.03 10.66
C ILE A 228 7.42 -4.31 10.32
N PHE A 229 7.03 -4.94 9.22
CA PHE A 229 7.74 -6.09 8.66
C PHE A 229 8.90 -5.57 7.80
N SER A 230 10.11 -6.06 8.06
CA SER A 230 11.27 -5.71 7.25
C SER A 230 12.25 -6.88 7.14
N THR A 231 12.94 -6.98 6.00
CA THR A 231 13.92 -8.04 5.72
C THR A 231 14.97 -8.13 6.82
N LEU A 232 15.47 -6.98 7.30
CA LEU A 232 16.51 -6.95 8.33
C LEU A 232 15.99 -7.40 9.70
N LYS A 233 14.74 -7.09 10.05
CA LYS A 233 14.11 -7.59 11.29
C LYS A 233 13.86 -9.09 11.21
N ALA A 234 13.31 -9.55 10.09
CA ALA A 234 13.04 -10.97 9.82
C ALA A 234 14.29 -11.84 9.92
N LYS A 235 15.41 -11.39 9.34
CA LYS A 235 16.73 -12.06 9.46
C LYS A 235 17.25 -12.20 10.89
N ARG A 236 16.73 -11.43 11.85
CA ARG A 236 17.16 -11.45 13.26
C ARG A 236 16.12 -12.07 14.20
N ASP A 237 14.85 -12.11 13.80
CA ASP A 237 13.73 -12.57 14.59
C ASP A 237 12.76 -13.36 13.70
N GLU A 238 12.78 -14.68 13.85
CA GLU A 238 11.93 -15.63 13.11
C GLU A 238 10.43 -15.36 13.32
N SER A 239 10.03 -14.75 14.45
CA SER A 239 8.64 -14.34 14.67
C SER A 239 8.20 -13.14 13.83
N MET A 240 9.14 -12.52 13.11
CA MET A 240 8.94 -11.42 12.19
C MET A 240 9.28 -11.82 10.74
N ASP A 241 9.38 -13.12 10.45
CA ASP A 241 9.65 -13.67 9.11
C ASP A 241 8.47 -14.49 8.52
N PRO A 242 7.25 -13.92 8.43
CA PRO A 242 6.12 -14.61 7.78
C PRO A 242 6.27 -14.69 6.25
N PRO A 243 5.40 -15.47 5.58
CA PRO A 243 5.27 -15.43 4.13
C PRO A 243 5.03 -14.00 3.63
N LEU A 244 5.71 -13.63 2.55
CA LEU A 244 5.65 -12.29 1.96
C LEU A 244 4.25 -11.97 1.44
N SER A 245 3.55 -12.98 0.90
CA SER A 245 2.15 -12.89 0.46
C SER A 245 1.21 -12.50 1.60
N ASP A 246 1.39 -13.09 2.79
CA ASP A 246 0.62 -12.79 3.99
C ASP A 246 0.86 -11.34 4.50
N VAL A 247 2.09 -10.85 4.40
CA VAL A 247 2.41 -9.44 4.71
C VAL A 247 1.73 -8.50 3.70
N CYS A 248 1.70 -8.86 2.43
CA CYS A 248 1.05 -8.07 1.37
C CYS A 248 -0.47 -8.00 1.54
N ILE A 249 -1.09 -9.13 1.90
CA ILE A 249 -2.51 -9.19 2.24
C ILE A 249 -2.78 -8.30 3.44
N ALA A 250 -1.99 -8.44 4.52
CA ALA A 250 -2.16 -7.65 5.74
C ALA A 250 -2.02 -6.14 5.51
N THR A 251 -0.98 -5.70 4.77
CA THR A 251 -0.77 -4.27 4.51
C THR A 251 -1.84 -3.69 3.60
N SER A 252 -2.58 -4.50 2.83
CA SER A 252 -3.65 -4.07 1.93
C SER A 252 -5.07 -4.23 2.51
N ALA A 253 -5.19 -4.73 3.75
CA ALA A 253 -6.46 -5.01 4.41
C ALA A 253 -7.12 -3.72 4.95
N ALA A 254 -7.51 -2.82 4.04
CA ALA A 254 -7.99 -1.48 4.39
C ALA A 254 -9.32 -1.56 5.15
N PRO A 255 -9.45 -0.88 6.33
CA PRO A 255 -10.70 -0.86 7.07
C PRO A 255 -11.87 -0.41 6.19
N CYS A 256 -13.03 -1.05 6.37
CA CYS A 256 -14.24 -0.90 5.54
C CYS A 256 -14.16 -1.51 4.12
N TYR A 257 -12.96 -1.74 3.57
CA TYR A 257 -12.79 -2.36 2.25
C TYR A 257 -12.61 -3.87 2.33
N PHE A 258 -11.66 -4.33 3.14
CA PHE A 258 -11.29 -5.75 3.26
C PHE A 258 -11.36 -6.20 4.73
N PRO A 259 -11.56 -7.52 4.99
CA PRO A 259 -11.48 -8.05 6.34
C PRO A 259 -10.05 -7.95 6.90
N PRO A 260 -9.87 -7.81 8.23
CA PRO A 260 -8.56 -7.93 8.87
C PRO A 260 -7.90 -9.28 8.56
N HIS A 261 -6.58 -9.29 8.40
CA HIS A 261 -5.81 -10.51 8.13
C HIS A 261 -5.27 -11.12 9.44
N LEU A 262 -5.53 -12.41 9.63
CA LEU A 262 -4.93 -13.18 10.71
C LEU A 262 -3.69 -13.90 10.18
N LEU A 263 -2.55 -13.55 10.73
CA LEU A 263 -1.25 -14.05 10.33
C LEU A 263 -0.60 -14.72 11.54
N THR A 264 -0.04 -15.92 11.36
CA THR A 264 0.73 -16.60 12.40
C THR A 264 2.13 -16.86 11.88
N ALA A 265 3.13 -16.26 12.51
CA ALA A 265 4.54 -16.48 12.21
C ALA A 265 5.18 -17.17 13.42
N SER A 266 5.74 -18.35 13.21
CA SER A 266 6.23 -19.21 14.31
C SER A 266 5.14 -19.42 15.37
N ALA A 267 5.32 -18.89 16.59
CA ALA A 267 4.35 -18.97 17.69
C ALA A 267 3.59 -17.65 17.94
N LYS A 268 3.75 -16.65 17.07
CA LYS A 268 3.20 -15.31 17.26
C LYS A 268 2.06 -15.07 16.29
N GLU A 269 0.87 -14.89 16.87
CA GLU A 269 -0.34 -14.51 16.15
C GLU A 269 -0.41 -12.99 15.99
N PHE A 270 -0.83 -12.51 14.83
CA PHE A 270 -1.03 -11.11 14.49
C PHE A 270 -2.44 -10.89 13.94
N HIS A 271 -3.04 -9.76 14.30
CA HIS A 271 -4.39 -9.35 13.90
C HIS A 271 -4.26 -8.05 13.12
N LEU A 272 -4.01 -8.15 11.83
CA LEU A 272 -3.46 -7.05 11.04
C LEU A 272 -4.52 -6.38 10.18
N VAL A 273 -4.42 -5.05 10.06
CA VAL A 273 -5.10 -4.24 9.05
C VAL A 273 -4.07 -3.40 8.29
N ASP A 274 -4.55 -2.72 7.25
CA ASP A 274 -3.74 -1.94 6.32
C ASP A 274 -2.74 -0.99 7.01
N GLY A 275 -1.53 -0.93 6.44
CA GLY A 275 -0.46 -0.08 6.93
C GLY A 275 -0.78 1.42 6.83
N GLY A 276 -1.72 1.81 5.99
CA GLY A 276 -2.20 3.18 5.78
C GLY A 276 -2.86 3.78 7.02
N VAL A 277 -3.34 2.94 7.94
CA VAL A 277 -3.79 3.38 9.27
C VAL A 277 -2.62 3.93 10.11
N ALA A 278 -1.39 3.49 9.84
CA ALA A 278 -0.19 3.90 10.56
C ALA A 278 0.69 4.86 9.75
N ALA A 279 0.95 4.55 8.48
CA ALA A 279 1.86 5.28 7.60
C ALA A 279 1.48 5.03 6.13
N ASN A 280 0.51 5.77 5.58
CA ASN A 280 0.11 5.64 4.18
C ASN A 280 1.23 6.06 3.21
N ASN A 281 1.91 7.18 3.50
CA ASN A 281 3.21 7.53 2.95
C ASN A 281 4.35 6.99 3.85
N PRO A 282 5.03 5.90 3.50
CA PRO A 282 6.06 5.30 4.35
C PRO A 282 7.42 6.01 4.26
N SER A 283 7.53 7.19 3.64
CA SER A 283 8.82 7.86 3.39
C SER A 283 9.60 8.15 4.67
N LEU A 284 8.95 8.78 5.66
CA LEU A 284 9.60 9.08 6.93
C LEU A 284 9.91 7.81 7.72
N LEU A 285 8.99 6.82 7.69
CA LEU A 285 9.22 5.50 8.29
C LEU A 285 10.47 4.84 7.70
N ALA A 286 10.62 4.88 6.37
CA ALA A 286 11.76 4.31 5.66
C ALA A 286 13.07 4.99 6.07
N VAL A 287 13.09 6.33 6.12
CA VAL A 287 14.25 7.09 6.61
C VAL A 287 14.62 6.71 8.03
N CYS A 288 13.64 6.64 8.94
CA CYS A 288 13.87 6.27 10.34
C CYS A 288 14.43 4.84 10.48
N GLU A 289 13.87 3.87 9.74
CA GLU A 289 14.36 2.50 9.74
C GLU A 289 15.77 2.40 9.14
N VAL A 290 16.07 3.11 8.05
CA VAL A 290 17.41 3.15 7.46
C VAL A 290 18.44 3.73 8.43
N ILE A 291 18.14 4.88 9.05
CA ILE A 291 19.02 5.51 10.06
C ILE A 291 19.28 4.52 11.21
N LYS A 292 18.24 3.86 11.69
CA LYS A 292 18.34 2.90 12.80
C LYS A 292 19.17 1.67 12.43
N GLU A 293 18.92 1.08 11.27
CA GLU A 293 19.51 -0.20 10.85
C GLU A 293 20.94 -0.02 10.35
N LYS A 294 21.20 1.07 9.61
CA LYS A 294 22.50 1.34 8.99
C LYS A 294 23.37 2.28 9.82
N LYS A 295 22.80 2.92 10.85
CA LYS A 295 23.49 3.87 11.76
C LYS A 295 24.15 5.03 11.00
N VAL A 296 23.48 5.50 9.96
CA VAL A 296 23.93 6.64 9.13
C VAL A 296 23.12 7.89 9.42
N ASP A 297 23.69 9.05 9.11
CA ASP A 297 22.96 10.32 9.10
C ASP A 297 22.03 10.40 7.88
N TYR A 298 20.90 11.12 8.01
CA TYR A 298 19.94 11.30 6.92
C TYR A 298 20.53 12.00 5.68
N SER A 299 21.62 12.76 5.83
CA SER A 299 22.37 13.33 4.70
C SER A 299 22.97 12.30 3.75
N LYS A 300 23.09 11.05 4.19
CA LYS A 300 23.56 9.92 3.39
C LYS A 300 22.42 9.15 2.71
N ILE A 301 21.18 9.63 2.80
CA ILE A 301 20.03 8.96 2.18
C ILE A 301 19.66 9.69 0.88
N LEU A 302 19.56 8.96 -0.22
CA LEU A 302 18.91 9.39 -1.46
C LEU A 302 17.56 8.69 -1.55
N LEU A 303 16.47 9.45 -1.53
CA LEU A 303 15.10 8.93 -1.44
C LEU A 303 14.25 9.36 -2.64
N LEU A 304 13.66 8.38 -3.31
CA LEU A 304 12.54 8.56 -4.23
C LEU A 304 11.24 8.17 -3.51
N SER A 305 10.28 9.09 -3.45
CA SER A 305 8.95 8.88 -2.89
C SER A 305 7.90 9.00 -3.97
N LEU A 306 7.10 7.96 -4.16
CA LEU A 306 6.06 7.86 -5.19
C LEU A 306 4.68 7.83 -4.55
N GLY A 307 3.89 8.86 -4.82
CA GLY A 307 2.48 8.91 -4.46
C GLY A 307 1.60 8.19 -5.49
N THR A 308 0.44 7.73 -5.05
CA THR A 308 -0.60 7.14 -5.92
C THR A 308 -1.66 8.17 -6.35
N GLY A 309 -1.30 9.45 -6.35
CA GLY A 309 -2.21 10.55 -6.59
C GLY A 309 -3.00 10.99 -5.35
N GLU A 310 -3.25 12.29 -5.28
CA GLU A 310 -3.95 12.94 -4.18
C GLU A 310 -5.02 13.88 -4.71
N GLN A 311 -6.18 13.89 -4.07
CA GLN A 311 -7.23 14.82 -4.42
C GLN A 311 -6.96 16.17 -3.76
N LYS A 312 -6.49 17.16 -4.52
CA LYS A 312 -6.30 18.51 -3.99
C LYS A 312 -7.64 19.15 -3.65
N GLY A 313 -7.76 19.57 -2.39
CA GLY A 313 -8.98 20.05 -1.78
C GLY A 313 -9.66 21.20 -2.54
N LYS A 314 -10.74 20.85 -3.23
CA LYS A 314 -11.91 21.71 -3.37
C LYS A 314 -13.15 20.84 -3.14
N ASP A 315 -13.99 21.28 -2.21
CA ASP A 315 -15.39 20.87 -2.05
C ASP A 315 -15.64 19.37 -1.75
N LYS A 316 -14.80 18.73 -0.91
CA LYS A 316 -15.04 17.33 -0.46
C LYS A 316 -16.23 17.20 0.49
N LEU A 317 -16.29 18.05 1.51
CA LEU A 317 -17.29 17.99 2.57
C LEU A 317 -17.73 19.40 2.92
N GLU A 318 -19.04 19.61 3.00
CA GLU A 318 -19.63 20.86 3.46
C GLU A 318 -20.26 20.61 4.83
N VAL A 319 -19.87 21.44 5.81
CA VAL A 319 -20.57 21.52 7.09
C VAL A 319 -21.89 22.22 6.80
N GLY A 320 -22.92 21.47 6.43
CA GLY A 320 -24.21 22.01 6.00
C GLY A 320 -24.86 22.95 7.02
N ASP A 321 -26.06 23.45 6.72
CA ASP A 321 -26.71 24.57 7.44
C ASP A 321 -26.84 24.41 8.96
N ASP A 322 -26.80 23.19 9.49
CA ASP A 322 -26.86 22.89 10.92
C ASP A 322 -25.75 21.89 11.34
N PRO A 323 -24.58 22.40 11.77
CA PRO A 323 -23.45 21.57 12.20
C PRO A 323 -23.80 20.61 13.35
N SER A 324 -24.82 20.91 14.15
CA SER A 324 -25.22 20.07 15.30
C SER A 324 -25.77 18.70 14.89
N LYS A 325 -26.14 18.54 13.62
CA LYS A 325 -26.63 17.27 13.06
C LYS A 325 -25.53 16.38 12.50
N TRP A 326 -24.28 16.85 12.45
CA TRP A 326 -23.16 16.07 11.94
C TRP A 326 -22.75 14.99 12.94
N GLY A 327 -23.33 13.80 12.78
CA GLY A 327 -23.14 12.66 13.68
C GLY A 327 -22.13 11.63 13.18
N ILE A 328 -22.01 10.52 13.93
CA ILE A 328 -21.11 9.40 13.58
C ILE A 328 -21.38 8.83 12.19
N LEU A 329 -22.62 8.88 11.71
CA LEU A 329 -22.97 8.44 10.36
C LEU A 329 -22.29 9.31 9.29
N ASN A 330 -22.32 10.64 9.42
CA ASN A 330 -21.67 11.55 8.46
C ASN A 330 -20.14 11.45 8.50
N TRP A 331 -19.56 11.10 9.65
CA TRP A 331 -18.12 10.86 9.76
C TRP A 331 -17.67 9.57 9.11
N LEU A 332 -18.47 8.50 9.21
CA LEU A 332 -18.08 7.17 8.73
C LEU A 332 -18.65 6.84 7.36
N TRP A 333 -19.64 7.58 6.87
CA TRP A 333 -20.34 7.27 5.64
C TRP A 333 -20.97 8.49 4.97
N GLN A 334 -20.83 8.55 3.65
CA GLN A 334 -21.53 9.49 2.77
C GLN A 334 -22.25 8.72 1.65
N ASN A 335 -23.15 9.41 0.94
CA ASN A 335 -24.01 8.79 -0.09
C ASN A 335 -23.24 8.18 -1.28
N ASP A 336 -21.96 8.54 -1.45
CA ASP A 336 -21.01 8.01 -2.43
C ASP A 336 -20.30 6.72 -1.95
N ASN A 337 -20.60 6.23 -0.73
CA ASN A 337 -19.88 5.18 -0.02
C ASN A 337 -18.42 5.51 0.32
N SER A 338 -18.06 6.80 0.39
CA SER A 338 -16.78 7.23 0.98
C SER A 338 -16.81 7.11 2.51
N ASN A 339 -15.62 7.07 3.11
CA ASN A 339 -15.44 7.12 4.56
C ASN A 339 -14.66 8.41 4.92
N PRO A 340 -15.38 9.52 5.18
CA PRO A 340 -14.78 10.84 5.39
C PRO A 340 -13.70 10.87 6.48
N LEU A 341 -13.93 10.18 7.60
CA LEU A 341 -12.99 10.17 8.71
C LEU A 341 -11.68 9.46 8.32
N LEU A 342 -11.77 8.32 7.64
CA LEU A 342 -10.60 7.59 7.18
C LEU A 342 -9.82 8.43 6.15
N ASP A 343 -10.53 9.03 5.18
CA ASP A 343 -9.93 9.88 4.16
C ASP A 343 -9.20 11.09 4.78
N ILE A 344 -9.83 11.78 5.74
CA ILE A 344 -9.21 12.93 6.43
C ILE A 344 -7.97 12.49 7.19
N LEU A 345 -8.04 11.40 7.95
CA LEU A 345 -6.91 10.93 8.76
C LEU A 345 -5.73 10.48 7.88
N MET A 346 -5.99 9.77 6.78
CA MET A 346 -4.94 9.33 5.87
C MET A 346 -4.35 10.50 5.08
N SER A 347 -5.18 11.36 4.47
CA SER A 347 -4.70 12.53 3.72
C SER A 347 -3.91 13.49 4.62
N SER A 348 -4.40 13.78 5.83
CA SER A 348 -3.67 14.66 6.76
C SER A 348 -2.34 14.05 7.20
N ALA A 349 -2.27 12.74 7.43
CA ALA A 349 -1.01 12.08 7.74
C ALA A 349 0.00 12.23 6.58
N ASP A 350 -0.44 12.02 5.34
CA ASP A 350 0.43 12.13 4.16
C ASP A 350 0.93 13.56 3.92
N GLU A 351 0.05 14.57 4.02
CA GLU A 351 0.43 15.99 3.91
C GLU A 351 1.46 16.38 4.99
N MET A 352 1.27 15.91 6.23
CA MET A 352 2.20 16.17 7.33
C MET A 352 3.56 15.50 7.09
N ILE A 353 3.58 14.25 6.60
CA ILE A 353 4.82 13.56 6.25
C ILE A 353 5.57 14.33 5.15
N GLU A 354 4.87 14.80 4.11
CA GLU A 354 5.50 15.59 3.05
C GLU A 354 6.11 16.89 3.61
N MET A 355 5.38 17.61 4.46
CA MET A 355 5.90 18.82 5.12
C MET A 355 7.16 18.53 5.96
N TYR A 356 7.17 17.43 6.71
CA TYR A 356 8.33 17.01 7.51
C TYR A 356 9.52 16.63 6.64
N MET A 357 9.30 15.83 5.61
CA MET A 357 10.34 15.38 4.68
C MET A 357 10.97 16.56 3.94
N SER A 358 10.12 17.43 3.38
CA SER A 358 10.56 18.69 2.77
C SER A 358 11.37 19.54 3.76
N SER A 359 10.92 19.68 5.01
CA SER A 359 11.66 20.44 6.03
C SER A 359 13.02 19.81 6.38
N ILE A 360 13.10 18.49 6.52
CA ILE A 360 14.33 17.75 6.88
C ILE A 360 15.39 17.91 5.78
N PHE A 361 15.01 17.73 4.53
CA PHE A 361 15.95 17.76 3.40
C PHE A 361 16.25 19.18 2.91
N GLN A 362 15.27 20.10 2.86
CA GLN A 362 15.51 21.47 2.41
C GLN A 362 16.30 22.31 3.42
N SER A 363 16.04 22.14 4.73
CA SER A 363 16.69 22.97 5.78
C SER A 363 18.21 22.88 5.82
N ARG A 364 18.81 21.85 5.21
CA ARG A 364 20.27 21.65 5.13
C ARG A 364 20.83 21.68 3.72
N GLY A 365 20.06 22.15 2.73
CA GLY A 365 20.50 22.20 1.33
C GLY A 365 20.63 20.82 0.70
N LEU A 366 19.90 19.82 1.19
CA LEU A 366 19.86 18.45 0.68
C LEU A 366 18.58 18.20 -0.14
N SER A 367 17.99 19.24 -0.73
CA SER A 367 16.76 19.14 -1.52
C SER A 367 16.89 18.14 -2.67
N GLU A 368 18.09 17.98 -3.23
CA GLU A 368 18.35 17.01 -4.30
C GLU A 368 18.31 15.55 -3.82
N ASN A 369 18.43 15.30 -2.51
CA ASN A 369 18.40 13.94 -1.94
C ASN A 369 16.99 13.41 -1.68
N TYR A 370 15.96 14.23 -1.84
CA TYR A 370 14.57 13.83 -1.69
C TYR A 370 13.76 14.24 -2.91
N LEU A 371 13.27 13.26 -3.66
CA LEU A 371 12.38 13.47 -4.80
C LEU A 371 11.01 12.87 -4.50
N ARG A 372 9.98 13.72 -4.47
CA ARG A 372 8.58 13.31 -4.37
C ARG A 372 7.89 13.47 -5.72
N ILE A 373 7.32 12.38 -6.23
CA ILE A 373 6.49 12.37 -7.45
C ILE A 373 5.04 12.08 -7.03
N GLN A 374 4.14 13.04 -7.24
CA GLN A 374 2.73 12.97 -6.84
C GLN A 374 1.85 13.58 -7.93
N ALA A 375 0.73 12.91 -8.22
CA ALA A 375 -0.29 13.41 -9.14
C ALA A 375 -1.43 14.13 -8.39
N ASP A 376 -2.01 15.13 -9.04
CA ASP A 376 -3.25 15.76 -8.58
C ASP A 376 -4.43 15.03 -9.26
N LEU A 377 -5.37 14.51 -8.46
CA LEU A 377 -6.52 13.75 -8.94
C LEU A 377 -7.82 14.53 -8.78
N SER A 378 -8.75 14.34 -9.71
CA SER A 378 -10.15 14.68 -9.50
C SER A 378 -10.83 13.70 -8.55
N TYR A 379 -12.01 14.06 -8.05
CA TYR A 379 -12.79 13.22 -7.15
C TYR A 379 -13.10 11.82 -7.73
N VAL A 380 -13.40 11.73 -9.02
CA VAL A 380 -13.72 10.45 -9.67
C VAL A 380 -12.48 9.54 -9.76
N GLU A 381 -11.32 10.13 -10.03
CA GLU A 381 -10.05 9.40 -10.14
C GLU A 381 -9.47 8.99 -8.78
N ALA A 382 -9.88 9.69 -7.71
CA ALA A 382 -9.34 9.48 -6.36
C ALA A 382 -9.90 8.24 -5.64
N ALA A 383 -10.94 7.60 -6.18
CA ALA A 383 -11.52 6.39 -5.59
C ALA A 383 -10.51 5.24 -5.51
N LEU A 384 -10.36 4.64 -4.31
CA LEU A 384 -9.37 3.59 -4.05
C LEU A 384 -9.68 2.25 -4.74
N ASP A 385 -10.93 2.03 -5.13
CA ASP A 385 -11.45 0.74 -5.59
C ASP A 385 -12.27 0.84 -6.88
N ASP A 386 -12.25 2.00 -7.57
CA ASP A 386 -12.88 2.12 -8.89
C ASP A 386 -12.00 1.45 -9.96
N SER A 387 -12.26 0.16 -10.19
CA SER A 387 -11.63 -0.66 -11.21
C SER A 387 -12.42 -0.71 -12.53
N SER A 388 -13.27 0.28 -12.81
CA SER A 388 -13.96 0.36 -14.11
C SER A 388 -12.94 0.57 -15.24
N ASP A 389 -13.21 0.04 -16.44
CA ASP A 389 -12.30 0.22 -17.58
C ASP A 389 -11.99 1.69 -17.88
N GLU A 390 -12.98 2.55 -17.64
CA GLU A 390 -12.87 3.98 -17.83
C GLU A 390 -11.91 4.59 -16.81
N ASN A 391 -12.04 4.25 -15.52
CA ASN A 391 -11.14 4.77 -14.50
C ASN A 391 -9.72 4.20 -14.63
N LEU A 392 -9.57 2.92 -14.96
CA LEU A 392 -8.26 2.32 -15.23
C LEU A 392 -7.53 3.05 -16.37
N LYS A 393 -8.22 3.40 -17.46
CA LYS A 393 -7.64 4.21 -18.55
C LYS A 393 -7.24 5.61 -18.10
N ARG A 394 -8.02 6.25 -17.23
CA ARG A 394 -7.66 7.56 -16.66
C ARG A 394 -6.42 7.46 -15.79
N LEU A 395 -6.34 6.48 -14.89
CA LEU A 395 -5.16 6.26 -14.05
C LEU A 395 -3.90 5.97 -14.88
N LEU A 396 -4.03 5.22 -15.97
CA LEU A 396 -2.94 5.03 -16.93
C LEU A 396 -2.49 6.36 -17.53
N LYS A 397 -3.44 7.15 -18.05
CA LYS A 397 -3.13 8.45 -18.66
C LYS A 397 -2.50 9.42 -17.66
N ILE A 398 -2.99 9.44 -16.42
CA ILE A 398 -2.43 10.27 -15.34
C ILE A 398 -0.99 9.85 -15.04
N GLY A 399 -0.69 8.55 -15.00
CA GLY A 399 0.68 8.07 -14.82
C GLY A 399 1.60 8.49 -15.98
N GLU A 400 1.12 8.40 -17.22
CA GLU A 400 1.86 8.86 -18.41
C GLU A 400 2.14 10.37 -18.37
N ASP A 401 1.12 11.17 -18.08
CA ASP A 401 1.24 12.64 -17.97
C ASP A 401 2.15 13.03 -16.80
N LEU A 402 2.13 12.27 -15.71
CA LEU A 402 3.01 12.47 -14.57
C LEU A 402 4.46 12.18 -14.93
N VAL A 403 4.73 11.16 -15.75
CA VAL A 403 6.06 10.88 -16.28
C VAL A 403 6.51 12.02 -17.20
N GLU A 404 5.70 12.44 -18.17
CA GLU A 404 6.03 13.52 -19.10
C GLU A 404 6.36 14.82 -18.36
N LYS A 405 5.58 15.16 -17.33
CA LYS A 405 5.81 16.34 -16.50
C LYS A 405 7.13 16.30 -15.70
N ASN A 406 7.60 15.10 -15.36
CA ASN A 406 8.77 14.89 -14.49
C ASN A 406 9.94 14.19 -15.21
N GLU A 407 9.95 14.21 -16.54
CA GLU A 407 10.90 13.44 -17.35
C GLU A 407 12.37 13.79 -17.00
N ASP A 408 12.68 15.08 -17.00
CA ASP A 408 14.03 15.59 -16.73
C ASP A 408 14.52 15.22 -15.32
N ILE A 409 13.66 15.38 -14.31
CA ILE A 409 14.03 15.13 -12.91
C ILE A 409 14.14 13.62 -12.60
N LEU A 410 13.31 12.79 -13.23
CA LEU A 410 13.41 11.33 -13.14
C LEU A 410 14.67 10.82 -13.84
N THR A 411 15.02 11.39 -15.00
CA THR A 411 16.26 11.07 -15.71
C THR A 411 17.48 11.43 -14.87
N TYR A 412 17.52 12.65 -14.32
CA TYR A 412 18.59 13.09 -13.43
C TYR A 412 18.71 12.19 -12.18
N PHE A 413 17.58 11.79 -11.58
CA PHE A 413 17.59 10.86 -10.45
C PHE A 413 18.17 9.49 -10.85
N ALA A 414 17.80 8.97 -12.02
CA ALA A 414 18.33 7.71 -12.55
C ALA A 414 19.85 7.78 -12.79
N GLU A 415 20.38 8.89 -13.32
CA GLU A 415 21.81 9.10 -13.47
C GLU A 415 22.53 9.04 -12.12
N ARG A 416 21.97 9.70 -11.08
CA ARG A 416 22.53 9.63 -9.72
C ARG A 416 22.55 8.21 -9.16
N LEU A 417 21.49 7.42 -9.38
CA LEU A 417 21.46 6.00 -8.99
C LEU A 417 22.58 5.20 -9.67
N VAL A 418 22.79 5.43 -10.97
CA VAL A 418 23.86 4.79 -11.75
C VAL A 418 25.24 5.18 -11.22
N ASP A 419 25.47 6.45 -10.91
CA ASP A 419 26.75 6.93 -10.37
C ASP A 419 27.05 6.34 -9.00
N ILE A 420 26.05 6.28 -8.11
CA ILE A 420 26.17 5.63 -6.80
C ILE A 420 26.55 4.15 -6.97
N ARG A 421 25.87 3.44 -7.88
CA ARG A 421 26.16 2.02 -8.15
C ARG A 421 27.57 1.82 -8.69
N LYS A 422 28.02 2.65 -9.66
CA LYS A 422 29.39 2.60 -10.20
C LYS A 422 30.45 2.85 -9.13
N ALA A 423 30.21 3.84 -8.25
CA ALA A 423 31.12 4.16 -7.15
C ALA A 423 31.27 2.99 -6.17
N ARG A 424 30.23 2.18 -5.97
CA ARG A 424 30.28 0.96 -5.14
C ARG A 424 31.04 -0.19 -5.81
N SER A 425 30.82 -0.44 -7.10
CA SER A 425 31.52 -1.51 -7.84
C SER A 425 33.02 -1.25 -8.06
N SER A 426 33.47 -0.01 -7.86
CA SER A 426 34.89 0.37 -8.00
C SER A 426 35.69 0.25 -6.68
N LYS A 427 35.01 -0.07 -5.57
CA LYS A 427 35.62 -0.40 -4.27
C LYS A 427 35.83 -1.91 -4.18
#